data_AF-A0A4S1CLD1-F1
#
_entry.id   AF-A0A4S1CLD1-F1
#
_cell.length_a   1.000
_cell.length_b   1.000
_cell.length_c   1.000
_cell.angle_alpha   90.00
_cell.angle_beta   90.00
_cell.angle_gamma   90.00
#
_symmetry.space_group_name_H-M   'P 1'
#
loop_
_entity.id
_entity.type
_entity.pdbx_description
1 polymer ?
#
loop_
_entity_poly.entity_id
_entity_poly.type
_entity_poly.pdbx_seq_one_letter_code
_entity_poly.pdbx_strand_id
1 'polypeptide(L)'
;MPSNKGFTLIEVLIALALLVILAGALYGTYFSVVGAREKGGVRMEERRELSTTLGRLHDELSSAFFKAATSNAGATTTTTTQRYHFVVEDRDSFGKPASLLQFTAVTPPRIDPSPASDVMVVRYSVQEKEEDQALTLVREARDLYLDTSVTSVPYPVMDRLEGFLVECWDGAKWVKTWDTALNNQMPQKVRITITVKGGETFSTVATPRKGI
;
A
#
# COMPACT_ATOMS: atom_id res chain seq x y z
N MET A 1 15.89 -66.51 46.85
CA MET A 1 17.00 -66.17 45.94
C MET A 1 16.44 -65.37 44.78
N PRO A 2 16.78 -64.09 44.59
CA PRO A 2 16.25 -63.34 43.45
C PRO A 2 16.98 -63.77 42.17
N SER A 3 16.22 -64.15 41.16
CA SER A 3 16.69 -64.44 39.81
C SER A 3 17.00 -63.11 39.11
N ASN A 4 18.27 -62.79 38.93
CA ASN A 4 18.70 -61.71 38.03
C ASN A 4 18.48 -62.17 36.59
N LYS A 5 17.30 -61.85 36.04
CA LYS A 5 17.03 -61.99 34.61
C LYS A 5 17.73 -60.86 33.87
N GLY A 6 18.76 -61.18 33.07
CA GLY A 6 19.37 -60.23 32.16
C GLY A 6 18.39 -59.85 31.04
N PHE A 7 18.46 -58.60 30.58
CA PHE A 7 17.68 -58.13 29.44
C PHE A 7 18.01 -58.96 28.19
N THR A 8 16.98 -59.37 27.46
CA THR A 8 17.19 -60.07 26.19
C THR A 8 17.64 -59.08 25.11
N LEU A 9 18.49 -59.52 24.19
CA LEU A 9 19.01 -58.67 23.11
C LEU A 9 17.88 -58.09 22.24
N ILE A 10 16.78 -58.84 22.09
CA ILE A 10 15.59 -58.40 21.36
C ILE A 10 14.85 -57.26 22.08
N GLU A 11 14.83 -57.25 23.40
CA GLU A 11 14.15 -56.22 24.21
C GLU A 11 14.87 -54.88 24.13
N VAL A 12 16.20 -54.90 24.15
CA VAL A 12 17.03 -53.70 23.91
C VAL A 12 16.81 -53.16 22.50
N LEU A 13 16.69 -54.03 21.51
CA LEU A 13 16.48 -53.65 20.10
C LEU A 13 15.09 -53.03 19.88
N ILE A 14 14.06 -53.58 20.51
CA ILE A 14 12.69 -53.00 20.49
C ILE A 14 12.66 -51.65 21.21
N ALA A 15 13.29 -51.54 22.38
CA ALA A 15 13.35 -50.27 23.11
C ALA A 15 14.05 -49.17 22.29
N LEU A 16 15.15 -49.51 21.61
CA LEU A 16 15.85 -48.57 20.73
C LEU A 16 15.01 -48.18 19.50
N ALA A 17 14.31 -49.14 18.89
CA ALA A 17 13.42 -48.85 17.76
C ALA A 17 12.29 -47.89 18.16
N LEU A 18 11.67 -48.13 19.32
CA LEU A 18 10.64 -47.23 19.87
C LEU A 18 11.21 -45.84 20.18
N LEU A 19 12.43 -45.77 20.73
CA LEU A 19 13.11 -44.50 21.00
C LEU A 19 13.33 -43.70 19.72
N VAL A 20 13.78 -44.33 18.63
CA VAL A 20 14.00 -43.66 17.34
C VAL A 20 12.70 -43.16 16.74
N ILE A 21 11.61 -43.94 16.81
CA ILE A 21 10.29 -43.53 16.34
C ILE A 21 9.77 -42.32 17.14
N LEU A 22 9.86 -42.38 18.47
CA LEU A 22 9.47 -41.29 19.37
C LEU A 22 10.29 -40.02 19.11
N ALA A 23 11.62 -40.15 19.02
CA ALA A 23 12.51 -39.05 18.73
C ALA A 23 12.21 -38.44 17.36
N GLY A 24 11.97 -39.26 16.34
CA GLY A 24 11.61 -38.82 15.00
C GLY A 24 10.27 -38.06 14.96
N ALA A 25 9.25 -38.56 15.66
CA ALA A 25 7.96 -37.89 15.76
C ALA A 25 8.07 -36.52 16.48
N LEU A 26 8.84 -36.46 17.58
CA LEU A 26 9.08 -35.22 18.32
C LEU A 26 9.85 -34.20 17.48
N TYR A 27 10.94 -34.61 16.84
CA TYR A 27 11.74 -33.73 15.98
C TYR A 27 10.97 -33.26 14.75
N GLY A 28 10.20 -34.16 14.11
CA GLY A 28 9.35 -33.80 12.98
C GLY A 28 8.29 -32.76 13.36
N THR A 29 7.66 -32.92 14.52
CA THR A 29 6.67 -31.96 15.04
C THR A 29 7.34 -30.61 15.36
N TYR A 30 8.50 -30.63 16.01
CA TYR A 30 9.24 -29.41 16.35
C TYR A 30 9.62 -28.60 15.10
N PHE A 31 10.25 -29.23 14.10
CA PHE A 31 10.62 -28.56 12.86
C PHE A 31 9.40 -28.06 12.07
N SER A 32 8.30 -28.82 12.08
CA SER A 32 7.04 -28.39 11.45
C SER A 32 6.49 -27.11 12.09
N VAL A 33 6.45 -27.04 13.42
CA VAL A 33 5.96 -25.86 14.15
C VAL A 33 6.87 -24.65 13.95
N VAL A 34 8.19 -24.83 14.00
CA VAL A 34 9.15 -23.74 13.79
C VAL A 34 9.04 -23.20 12.36
N GLY A 35 9.02 -24.08 11.35
CA GLY A 35 8.84 -23.66 9.95
C GLY A 35 7.50 -23.00 9.67
N ALA A 36 6.43 -23.42 10.36
CA ALA A 36 5.13 -22.76 10.28
C ALA A 36 5.15 -21.35 10.90
N ARG A 37 5.86 -21.16 12.02
CA ARG A 37 6.01 -19.85 12.66
C ARG A 37 6.80 -18.87 11.81
N GLU A 38 7.91 -19.29 11.21
CA GLU A 38 8.71 -18.43 10.34
C GLU A 38 7.94 -17.98 9.10
N LYS A 39 7.26 -18.92 8.42
CA LYS A 39 6.39 -18.59 7.26
C LYS A 39 5.21 -17.70 7.65
N GLY A 40 4.64 -17.94 8.84
CA GLY A 40 3.56 -17.10 9.39
C GLY A 40 4.02 -15.68 9.71
N GLY A 41 5.25 -15.52 10.21
CA GLY A 41 5.82 -14.21 10.54
C GLY A 41 5.99 -13.30 9.33
N VAL A 42 6.56 -13.80 8.24
CA VAL A 42 6.75 -13.03 7.00
C VAL A 42 5.42 -12.54 6.43
N ARG A 43 4.42 -13.43 6.36
CA ARG A 43 3.08 -13.09 5.86
C ARG A 43 2.34 -12.09 6.75
N MET A 44 2.59 -12.12 8.06
CA MET A 44 2.02 -11.16 9.00
C MET A 44 2.60 -9.75 8.78
N GLU A 45 3.91 -9.65 8.57
CA GLU A 45 4.57 -8.36 8.34
C GLU A 45 4.12 -7.71 7.03
N GLU A 46 4.06 -8.48 5.93
CA GLU A 46 3.55 -8.00 4.63
C GLU A 46 2.11 -7.51 4.74
N ARG A 47 1.27 -8.21 5.52
CA ARG A 47 -0.13 -7.80 5.75
C ARG A 47 -0.23 -6.55 6.61
N ARG A 48 0.68 -6.37 7.57
CA ARG A 48 0.76 -5.17 8.41
C ARG A 48 1.18 -3.95 7.60
N GLU A 49 2.19 -4.11 6.74
CA GLU A 49 2.64 -3.07 5.81
C GLU A 49 1.49 -2.64 4.90
N LEU A 50 0.80 -3.59 4.25
CA LEU A 50 -0.36 -3.34 3.41
C LEU A 50 -1.47 -2.57 4.16
N SER A 51 -1.81 -3.02 5.37
CA SER A 51 -2.88 -2.40 6.15
C SER A 51 -2.52 -0.97 6.56
N THR A 52 -1.25 -0.74 6.89
CA THR A 52 -0.73 0.60 7.23
C THR A 52 -0.76 1.52 6.01
N THR A 53 -0.37 1.03 4.83
CA THR A 53 -0.38 1.79 3.58
C THR A 53 -1.79 2.12 3.13
N LEU A 54 -2.74 1.17 3.20
CA LEU A 54 -4.16 1.43 2.91
C LEU A 54 -4.77 2.41 3.90
N GLY A 55 -4.45 2.30 5.19
CA GLY A 55 -4.91 3.24 6.22
C GLY A 55 -4.43 4.67 5.94
N ARG A 56 -3.12 4.83 5.68
CA ARG A 56 -2.55 6.14 5.30
C ARG A 56 -3.23 6.73 4.07
N LEU A 57 -3.37 5.94 3.00
CA LEU A 57 -4.03 6.38 1.78
C LEU A 57 -5.49 6.78 2.04
N HIS A 58 -6.20 6.03 2.87
CA HIS A 58 -7.58 6.35 3.26
C HIS A 58 -7.65 7.69 4.01
N ASP A 59 -6.76 7.90 4.98
CA ASP A 59 -6.73 9.12 5.79
C ASP A 59 -6.35 10.35 4.95
N GLU A 60 -5.32 10.23 4.11
CA GLU A 60 -4.88 11.32 3.21
C GLU A 60 -5.95 11.66 2.17
N LEU A 61 -6.64 10.66 1.60
CA LEU A 61 -7.74 10.90 0.68
C LEU A 61 -8.96 11.51 1.39
N SER A 62 -9.22 11.14 2.64
CA SER A 62 -10.32 11.71 3.42
C SER A 62 -10.04 13.18 3.78
N SER A 63 -8.76 13.58 3.87
CA SER A 63 -8.35 14.97 4.01
C SER A 63 -8.11 15.68 2.67
N ALA A 64 -8.34 15.02 1.53
CA ALA A 64 -8.20 15.62 0.22
C ALA A 64 -9.27 16.70 0.00
N PHE A 65 -8.86 17.81 -0.59
CA PHE A 65 -9.75 18.92 -0.86
C PHE A 65 -9.36 19.66 -2.13
N PHE A 66 -10.36 20.32 -2.69
CA PHE A 66 -10.29 21.03 -3.94
C PHE A 66 -11.04 22.35 -3.80
N LYS A 67 -10.51 23.41 -4.41
CA LYS A 67 -11.20 24.68 -4.52
C LYS A 67 -11.54 24.90 -5.99
N ALA A 68 -12.83 24.88 -6.29
CA ALA A 68 -13.32 25.16 -7.64
C ALA A 68 -12.94 26.58 -8.07
N ALA A 69 -12.59 26.73 -9.34
CA ALA A 69 -12.39 28.05 -9.92
C ALA A 69 -13.73 28.81 -9.91
N THR A 70 -13.80 29.91 -9.16
CA THR A 70 -14.90 30.87 -9.29
C THR A 70 -14.65 31.69 -10.55
N SER A 71 -15.45 31.47 -11.60
CA SER A 71 -15.44 32.33 -12.78
C SER A 71 -16.05 33.69 -12.41
N ASN A 72 -15.24 34.64 -11.99
CA ASN A 72 -15.70 36.03 -11.85
C ASN A 72 -15.94 36.60 -13.25
N ALA A 73 -17.21 36.78 -13.61
CA ALA A 73 -17.64 37.45 -14.83
C ALA A 73 -17.18 38.93 -14.81
N GLY A 74 -15.95 39.18 -15.26
CA GLY A 74 -15.35 40.52 -15.26
C GLY A 74 -13.82 40.55 -15.10
N ALA A 75 -13.18 39.43 -14.75
CA ALA A 75 -11.73 39.36 -14.70
C ALA A 75 -11.16 38.89 -16.05
N THR A 76 -10.70 39.85 -16.86
CA THR A 76 -9.93 39.62 -18.08
C THR A 76 -8.74 38.71 -17.78
N THR A 77 -8.74 37.52 -18.38
CA THR A 77 -7.58 36.63 -18.65
C THR A 77 -6.40 36.76 -17.68
N THR A 78 -6.57 36.26 -16.46
CA THR A 78 -5.41 35.89 -15.63
C THR A 78 -5.53 34.42 -15.32
N THR A 79 -4.67 33.64 -15.94
CA THR A 79 -4.39 32.21 -15.74
C THR A 79 -4.23 31.92 -14.25
N THR A 80 -5.34 31.75 -13.53
CA THR A 80 -5.30 31.34 -12.13
C THR A 80 -5.00 29.87 -12.17
N THR A 81 -3.71 29.52 -12.18
CA THR A 81 -3.24 28.14 -12.08
C THR A 81 -3.95 27.51 -10.88
N GLN A 82 -4.84 26.56 -11.16
CA GLN A 82 -5.63 25.88 -10.14
C GLN A 82 -4.68 25.05 -9.27
N ARG A 83 -4.24 25.65 -8.15
CA ARG A 83 -3.25 25.06 -7.25
C ARG A 83 -3.78 23.78 -6.61
N TYR A 84 -5.01 23.83 -6.13
CA TYR A 84 -5.71 22.69 -5.55
C TYR A 84 -6.26 21.81 -6.67
N HIS A 85 -5.90 20.53 -6.66
CA HIS A 85 -6.32 19.59 -7.68
C HIS A 85 -6.46 18.18 -7.11
N PHE A 86 -7.22 17.36 -7.83
CA PHE A 86 -7.31 15.92 -7.67
C PHE A 86 -7.32 15.29 -9.07
N VAL A 87 -6.39 14.38 -9.30
CA VAL A 87 -6.13 13.73 -10.57
C VAL A 87 -5.92 12.23 -10.34
N VAL A 88 -6.60 11.43 -11.16
CA VAL A 88 -6.38 10.00 -11.30
C VAL A 88 -6.16 9.70 -12.78
N GLU A 89 -5.03 9.09 -13.10
CA GLU A 89 -4.74 8.59 -14.44
C GLU A 89 -4.76 7.06 -14.44
N ASP A 90 -5.46 6.49 -15.42
CA ASP A 90 -5.41 5.06 -15.70
C ASP A 90 -4.08 4.76 -16.41
N ARG A 91 -3.25 3.96 -15.77
CA ARG A 91 -1.92 3.59 -16.23
C ARG A 91 -1.76 2.09 -16.06
N ASP A 92 -0.92 1.53 -16.92
CA ASP A 92 -0.58 0.12 -16.94
C ASP A 92 0.94 -0.04 -16.88
N SER A 93 1.38 -1.08 -16.18
CA SER A 93 2.77 -1.51 -16.14
C SER A 93 2.80 -3.03 -16.22
N PHE A 94 3.45 -3.59 -17.24
CA PHE A 94 3.47 -5.04 -17.50
C PHE A 94 2.09 -5.72 -17.57
N GLY A 95 1.05 -5.03 -18.09
CA GLY A 95 -0.32 -5.55 -18.15
C GLY A 95 -1.04 -5.56 -16.80
N LYS A 96 -0.48 -4.89 -15.80
CA LYS A 96 -1.02 -4.76 -14.45
C LYS A 96 -1.44 -3.30 -14.19
N PRO A 97 -2.55 -3.07 -13.47
CA PRO A 97 -2.96 -1.72 -13.08
C PRO A 97 -1.86 -0.99 -12.32
N ALA A 98 -1.52 0.22 -12.75
CA ALA A 98 -0.45 1.05 -12.20
C ALA A 98 -0.88 2.52 -12.09
N SER A 99 -2.12 2.75 -11.62
CA SER A 99 -2.77 4.06 -11.56
C SER A 99 -1.87 5.14 -10.95
N LEU A 100 -1.95 6.35 -11.48
CA LEU A 100 -1.34 7.52 -10.86
C LEU A 100 -2.44 8.25 -10.10
N LEU A 101 -2.16 8.58 -8.84
CA LEU A 101 -3.06 9.37 -7.99
C LEU A 101 -2.31 10.60 -7.49
N GLN A 102 -2.83 11.79 -7.78
CA GLN A 102 -2.25 13.04 -7.33
C GLN A 102 -3.34 13.96 -6.80
N PHE A 103 -3.18 14.47 -5.58
CA PHE A 103 -4.21 15.28 -4.94
C PHE A 103 -3.65 16.24 -3.91
N THR A 104 -4.41 17.31 -3.64
CA THR A 104 -4.10 18.24 -2.56
C THR A 104 -4.81 17.80 -1.28
N ALA A 105 -4.05 17.70 -0.18
CA ALA A 105 -4.56 17.22 1.10
C ALA A 105 -3.89 17.92 2.27
N VAL A 106 -4.55 17.84 3.44
CA VAL A 106 -3.92 18.18 4.71
C VAL A 106 -3.20 16.95 5.25
N THR A 107 -1.87 16.96 5.23
CA THR A 107 -1.03 15.85 5.69
C THR A 107 0.24 16.41 6.32
N PRO A 108 0.80 15.75 7.35
CA PRO A 108 2.04 16.21 7.95
C PRO A 108 3.13 16.41 6.90
N PRO A 109 3.88 17.52 6.98
CA PRO A 109 4.98 17.77 6.08
C PRO A 109 6.12 16.76 6.32
N ARG A 110 7.03 16.70 5.35
CA ARG A 110 8.23 15.88 5.48
C ARG A 110 9.14 16.42 6.57
N ILE A 111 10.02 15.54 7.07
CA ILE A 111 11.19 15.91 7.88
C ILE A 111 12.28 16.46 6.96
N ASP A 112 11.96 17.45 6.13
CA ASP A 112 12.91 18.18 5.31
C ASP A 112 13.04 19.59 5.90
N PRO A 113 14.23 20.21 5.99
CA PRO A 113 14.43 21.55 6.52
C PRO A 113 13.75 22.69 5.74
N SER A 114 12.99 22.39 4.67
CA SER A 114 12.25 23.41 3.91
C SER A 114 11.05 23.97 4.72
N PRO A 115 10.68 25.25 4.53
CA PRO A 115 9.46 25.80 5.11
C PRO A 115 8.28 24.94 4.69
N ALA A 116 7.49 24.48 5.66
CA ALA A 116 6.42 23.54 5.41
C ALA A 116 5.11 24.01 6.04
N SER A 117 4.04 23.92 5.26
CA SER A 117 2.66 24.01 5.70
C SER A 117 2.06 22.61 5.78
N ASP A 118 0.88 22.52 6.39
CA ASP A 118 0.13 21.26 6.45
C ASP A 118 -0.57 20.93 5.12
N VAL A 119 -0.52 21.82 4.10
CA VAL A 119 -1.18 21.64 2.81
C VAL A 119 -0.17 21.16 1.77
N MET A 120 -0.29 19.89 1.41
CA MET A 120 0.64 19.22 0.51
C MET A 120 -0.06 18.76 -0.76
N VAL A 121 0.69 18.80 -1.87
CA VAL A 121 0.39 18.00 -3.06
C VAL A 121 1.02 16.63 -2.84
N VAL A 122 0.18 15.63 -2.70
CA VAL A 122 0.58 14.23 -2.56
C VAL A 122 0.44 13.54 -3.90
N ARG A 123 1.43 12.73 -4.25
CA ARG A 123 1.46 11.93 -5.46
C ARG A 123 1.84 10.49 -5.11
N TYR A 124 1.01 9.57 -5.56
CA TYR A 124 1.26 8.14 -5.54
C TYR A 124 1.44 7.65 -6.96
N SER A 125 2.55 6.97 -7.22
CA SER A 125 2.85 6.38 -8.51
C SER A 125 3.56 5.06 -8.33
N VAL A 126 3.35 4.16 -9.29
CA VAL A 126 4.07 2.91 -9.35
C VAL A 126 5.40 3.11 -10.08
N GLN A 127 6.49 2.60 -9.50
CA GLN A 127 7.78 2.49 -10.15
C GLN A 127 8.09 1.01 -10.44
N GLU A 128 8.69 0.77 -11.59
CA GLU A 128 9.12 -0.54 -12.03
C GLU A 128 10.52 -0.82 -11.49
N LYS A 129 10.74 -2.02 -10.96
CA LYS A 129 12.07 -2.51 -10.63
C LYS A 129 12.49 -3.52 -11.70
N GLU A 130 13.49 -3.15 -12.51
CA GLU A 130 13.95 -3.92 -13.69
C GLU A 130 14.33 -5.37 -13.35
N GLU A 131 14.79 -5.64 -12.13
CA GLU A 131 15.36 -6.92 -11.74
C GLU A 131 14.31 -8.05 -11.59
N ASP A 132 13.08 -7.72 -11.18
CA ASP A 132 12.07 -8.72 -10.76
C ASP A 132 10.68 -8.53 -11.41
N GLN A 133 10.50 -7.56 -12.34
CA GLN A 133 9.18 -7.07 -12.77
C GLN A 133 8.24 -6.75 -11.58
N ALA A 134 8.85 -6.45 -10.44
CA ALA A 134 8.14 -6.09 -9.23
C ALA A 134 7.76 -4.62 -9.32
N LEU A 135 6.51 -4.34 -8.93
CA LEU A 135 6.04 -2.98 -8.79
C LEU A 135 6.38 -2.49 -7.38
N THR A 136 6.76 -1.22 -7.27
CA THR A 136 6.92 -0.52 -5.99
C THR A 136 6.00 0.69 -5.99
N LEU A 137 5.16 0.81 -4.97
CA LEU A 137 4.34 1.99 -4.77
C LEU A 137 5.21 3.05 -4.10
N VAL A 138 5.25 4.22 -4.72
CA VAL A 138 6.09 5.33 -4.30
C VAL A 138 5.22 6.51 -3.99
N ARG A 139 5.54 7.19 -2.89
CA ARG A 139 4.87 8.41 -2.45
C ARG A 139 5.81 9.60 -2.56
N GLU A 140 5.31 10.65 -3.17
CA GLU A 140 5.90 11.97 -3.20
C GLU A 140 4.95 12.94 -2.50
N ALA A 141 5.51 13.88 -1.74
CA ALA A 141 4.72 14.90 -1.06
C ALA A 141 5.48 16.20 -1.11
N ARG A 142 4.83 17.25 -1.60
CA ARG A 142 5.43 18.55 -1.85
C ARG A 142 4.53 19.62 -1.28
N ASP A 143 5.11 20.60 -0.58
CA ASP A 143 4.33 21.74 -0.10
C ASP A 143 3.73 22.51 -1.29
N LEU A 144 2.44 22.83 -1.19
CA LEU A 144 1.69 23.48 -2.26
C LEU A 144 2.25 24.86 -2.64
N TYR A 145 2.82 25.58 -1.68
CA TYR A 145 3.31 26.96 -1.82
C TYR A 145 4.81 27.05 -2.10
N LEU A 146 5.53 25.94 -2.04
CA LEU A 146 6.93 25.88 -2.46
C LEU A 146 7.06 26.20 -3.96
N ASP A 147 8.23 26.69 -4.38
CA ASP A 147 8.54 26.88 -5.80
C ASP A 147 8.76 25.52 -6.50
N THR A 148 8.23 25.34 -7.72
CA THR A 148 8.31 24.08 -8.48
C THR A 148 9.75 23.66 -8.78
N SER A 149 10.70 24.60 -8.75
CA SER A 149 12.13 24.32 -8.82
C SER A 149 12.69 23.54 -7.63
N VAL A 150 12.00 23.55 -6.48
CA VAL A 150 12.41 22.77 -5.31
C VAL A 150 11.94 21.32 -5.48
N THR A 151 12.92 20.44 -5.66
CA THR A 151 12.71 19.00 -5.86
C THR A 151 12.14 18.34 -4.61
N SER A 152 11.03 17.61 -4.75
CA SER A 152 10.60 16.63 -3.74
C SER A 152 11.13 15.25 -4.12
N VAL A 153 11.54 14.46 -3.11
CA VAL A 153 12.17 13.16 -3.35
C VAL A 153 11.14 12.04 -3.16
N PRO A 154 10.69 11.35 -4.21
CA PRO A 154 9.81 10.19 -4.03
C PRO A 154 10.45 9.12 -3.14
N TYR A 155 9.67 8.48 -2.26
CA TYR A 155 10.14 7.38 -1.42
C TYR A 155 9.19 6.17 -1.47
N PRO A 156 9.72 4.94 -1.39
CA PRO A 156 8.91 3.73 -1.42
C PRO A 156 8.01 3.64 -0.17
N VAL A 157 6.74 3.31 -0.37
CA VAL A 157 5.77 3.06 0.71
C VAL A 157 5.34 1.60 0.80
N MET A 158 5.48 0.86 -0.30
CA MET A 158 5.21 -0.56 -0.34
C MET A 158 5.92 -1.19 -1.53
N ASP A 159 6.61 -2.29 -1.30
CA ASP A 159 7.28 -3.06 -2.35
C ASP A 159 6.46 -4.30 -2.76
N ARG A 160 6.83 -4.90 -3.89
CA ARG A 160 6.33 -6.21 -4.35
C ARG A 160 4.80 -6.23 -4.56
N LEU A 161 4.24 -5.18 -5.13
CA LEU A 161 2.86 -5.18 -5.62
C LEU A 161 2.75 -5.87 -6.99
N GLU A 162 1.57 -6.44 -7.24
CA GLU A 162 1.11 -6.91 -8.55
C GLU A 162 0.08 -5.95 -9.17
N GLY A 163 -0.36 -4.92 -8.46
CA GLY A 163 -1.23 -3.91 -9.03
C GLY A 163 -1.62 -2.81 -8.04
N PHE A 164 -1.80 -1.62 -8.56
CA PHE A 164 -2.35 -0.46 -7.86
C PHE A 164 -3.40 0.19 -8.75
N LEU A 165 -4.66 0.06 -8.34
CA LEU A 165 -5.80 0.58 -9.07
C LEU A 165 -6.52 1.64 -8.23
N VAL A 166 -6.77 2.79 -8.84
CA VAL A 166 -7.57 3.86 -8.24
C VAL A 166 -8.81 4.11 -9.09
N GLU A 167 -9.97 4.06 -8.45
CA GLU A 167 -11.26 4.29 -9.09
C GLU A 167 -12.01 5.43 -8.37
N CYS A 168 -12.70 6.25 -9.14
CA CYS A 168 -13.49 7.38 -8.65
C CYS A 168 -14.97 7.11 -8.90
N TRP A 169 -15.82 7.42 -7.92
CA TRP A 169 -17.27 7.36 -8.08
C TRP A 169 -17.79 8.69 -8.64
N ASP A 170 -18.34 8.65 -9.85
CA ASP A 170 -18.92 9.82 -10.54
C ASP A 170 -20.35 10.15 -10.08
N GLY A 171 -20.97 9.26 -9.29
CA GLY A 171 -22.37 9.35 -8.88
C GLY A 171 -23.22 8.18 -9.39
N ALA A 172 -22.78 7.50 -10.45
CA ALA A 172 -23.47 6.38 -11.09
C ALA A 172 -22.58 5.15 -11.30
N LYS A 173 -21.29 5.34 -11.60
CA LYS A 173 -20.32 4.27 -11.86
C LYS A 173 -18.93 4.60 -11.31
N TRP A 174 -18.12 3.55 -11.20
CA TRP A 174 -16.69 3.67 -10.94
C TRP A 174 -15.96 3.96 -12.25
N VAL A 175 -15.13 5.00 -12.27
CA VAL A 175 -14.28 5.38 -13.40
C VAL A 175 -12.82 5.37 -12.97
N LYS A 176 -11.92 4.97 -13.88
CA LYS A 176 -10.48 4.85 -13.60
C LYS A 176 -9.69 6.15 -13.83
N THR A 177 -10.37 7.18 -14.32
CA THR A 177 -9.78 8.49 -14.58
C THR A 177 -10.62 9.58 -13.95
N TRP A 178 -9.94 10.59 -13.42
CA TRP A 178 -10.60 11.79 -12.91
C TRP A 178 -9.65 12.97 -13.02
N ASP A 179 -10.16 14.13 -13.42
CA ASP A 179 -9.39 15.36 -13.38
C ASP A 179 -10.29 16.51 -12.95
N THR A 180 -10.01 17.09 -11.78
CA THR A 180 -10.72 18.28 -11.30
C THR A 180 -10.55 19.50 -12.19
N ALA A 181 -9.51 19.59 -13.01
CA ALA A 181 -9.35 20.66 -13.98
C ALA A 181 -10.39 20.58 -15.10
N LEU A 182 -10.87 19.37 -15.42
CA LEU A 182 -11.91 19.11 -16.42
C LEU A 182 -13.31 19.09 -15.81
N ASN A 183 -13.46 18.40 -14.68
CA ASN A 183 -14.76 18.16 -14.05
C ASN A 183 -15.20 19.31 -13.13
N ASN A 184 -14.26 20.15 -12.69
CA ASN A 184 -14.45 21.20 -11.68
C ASN A 184 -15.14 20.69 -10.39
N GLN A 185 -15.00 19.41 -10.09
CA GLN A 185 -15.64 18.75 -8.94
C GLN A 185 -14.76 17.59 -8.45
N MET A 186 -14.77 17.37 -7.13
CA MET A 186 -14.19 16.17 -6.51
C MET A 186 -15.05 14.93 -6.79
N PRO A 187 -14.44 13.74 -6.94
CA PRO A 187 -15.20 12.51 -6.95
C PRO A 187 -15.90 12.30 -5.59
N GLN A 188 -17.07 11.67 -5.61
CA GLN A 188 -17.82 11.49 -4.35
C GLN A 188 -17.15 10.47 -3.43
N LYS A 189 -16.52 9.45 -4.03
CA LYS A 189 -15.78 8.40 -3.33
C LYS A 189 -14.59 8.00 -4.19
N VAL A 190 -13.52 7.59 -3.53
CA VAL A 190 -12.32 7.07 -4.17
C VAL A 190 -12.06 5.68 -3.61
N ARG A 191 -11.97 4.68 -4.49
CA ARG A 191 -11.59 3.31 -4.13
C ARG A 191 -10.15 3.11 -4.53
N ILE A 192 -9.37 2.59 -3.60
CA ILE A 192 -8.03 2.09 -3.87
C ILE A 192 -8.06 0.59 -3.77
N THR A 193 -7.46 -0.09 -4.73
CA THR A 193 -7.24 -1.53 -4.71
C THR A 193 -5.75 -1.80 -4.90
N ILE A 194 -5.15 -2.51 -3.94
CA ILE A 194 -3.79 -3.03 -4.02
C ILE A 194 -3.87 -4.53 -4.25
N THR A 195 -3.20 -5.01 -5.29
CA THR A 195 -2.99 -6.44 -5.54
C THR A 195 -1.58 -6.79 -5.09
N VAL A 196 -1.46 -7.77 -4.20
CA VAL A 196 -0.16 -8.28 -3.73
C VAL A 196 0.21 -9.57 -4.44
N LYS A 197 1.45 -10.02 -4.23
CA LYS A 197 1.96 -11.28 -4.80
C LYS A 197 1.01 -12.45 -4.55
N GLY A 198 0.63 -13.16 -5.61
CA GLY A 198 -0.33 -14.27 -5.56
C GLY A 198 -1.78 -13.87 -5.84
N GLY A 199 -2.02 -12.65 -6.35
CA GLY A 199 -3.33 -12.19 -6.80
C GLY A 199 -4.32 -11.81 -5.70
N GLU A 200 -3.91 -11.82 -4.42
CA GLU A 200 -4.76 -11.34 -3.33
C GLU A 200 -4.98 -9.83 -3.46
N THR A 201 -6.24 -9.40 -3.40
CA THR A 201 -6.61 -7.99 -3.54
C THR A 201 -7.15 -7.44 -2.23
N PHE A 202 -6.75 -6.22 -1.91
CA PHE A 202 -7.19 -5.49 -0.73
C PHE A 202 -7.64 -4.11 -1.17
N SER A 203 -8.77 -3.65 -0.65
CA SER A 203 -9.31 -2.36 -1.02
C SER A 203 -9.78 -1.55 0.17
N THR A 204 -9.74 -0.23 -0.01
CA THR A 204 -10.35 0.75 0.90
C THR A 204 -11.11 1.77 0.07
N VAL A 205 -12.15 2.36 0.66
CA VAL A 205 -12.94 3.43 0.05
C VAL A 205 -12.87 4.65 0.95
N ALA A 206 -12.34 5.74 0.42
CA ALA A 206 -12.30 7.04 1.08
C ALA A 206 -13.38 7.96 0.50
N THR A 207 -13.86 8.88 1.33
CA THR A 207 -14.79 9.94 0.90
C THR A 207 -14.04 11.27 1.03
N PRO A 208 -13.59 11.86 -0.09
CA PRO A 208 -12.88 13.13 -0.04
C PRO A 208 -13.75 14.24 0.55
N ARG A 209 -13.12 15.20 1.22
CA ARG A 209 -13.85 16.33 1.78
C ARG A 209 -14.40 17.18 0.64
N LYS A 210 -15.71 17.48 0.68
CA LYS A 210 -16.29 18.47 -0.23
C LYS A 210 -15.62 19.82 0.04
N GLY A 211 -15.02 20.39 -1.00
CA GLY A 211 -14.46 21.75 -0.94
C GLY A 211 -15.51 22.74 -0.45
N ILE A 212 -15.07 23.71 0.35
CA ILE A 212 -15.88 24.86 0.82
C ILE A 212 -16.01 25.86 -0.32
#